data_AF-A0ABD1XYM9-F1
#
_entry.id   AF-A0ABD1XYM9-F1
#
_cell.length_a   1.000
_cell.length_b   1.000
_cell.length_c   1.000
_cell.angle_alpha   90.00
_cell.angle_beta   90.00
_cell.angle_gamma   90.00
#
_symmetry.space_group_name_H-M   'P 1'
#
loop_
_entity.id
_entity.type
_entity.pdbx_description
1 polymer ?
#
loop_
_entity_poly.entity_id
_entity_poly.type
_entity_poly.pdbx_seq_one_letter_code
_entity_poly.pdbx_strand_id
1 'polypeptide(L)'
;MSTYVRAVFLQVLAIALLGIGLQVKQTSSQGTQGFTAQNQFDLLVSNIKTLASKLGEIHNDLCPLNCSCSQDLCQPLREGSFTCFEPRVSNETNLYNCSSLLRNKLGGNEKICSSIYVTSTKSSVTYPRSTTSPPTAAQMSAICRTQKLDNVFVDISSQIPYYADYYVGMVDGSRRVFPGTFEEGEGPCLAYDSRKRPWYNGGINYANHLIILIDSGDGMANNPIPGDFTTSRLMLAKQFASALMGSVYSNNYINVFNFGGNNSLYKSSTQVSFTSADPESHPELQHLNDQINSITIETGVETKPEDFVGALNITLKAFSDAASDLASDALLNIIVFTDGSFTQANGGLNWSDSNVAGIISQLQARKVNLFIYGDPGKYDSDLRMLSNNVNGVKDADTFVYLNQTDLHNFDPLLSMISYFGYLAASSSAKYNNTPLWSPPYRDYFNIGLIVTVTMPAFNANKSFVGVAAMDIILEQLGSQQEAFKAIVTAQQNGLTAGSSMVSVPATFDEPCASPYKDVQDILCLGGSSKGDSKCCNTCGPSGGPSSGKKNKPSGGAFLSISSIYAAHLDKALYNETRGLWSGSLRV
;
A
#
# COMPACT_ATOMS: atom_id res chain seq x y z
N MET A 1 7.37 -65.94 36.39
CA MET A 1 6.95 -64.54 36.68
C MET A 1 5.44 -64.54 36.86
N SER A 2 5.01 -64.24 38.07
CA SER A 2 3.65 -64.41 38.59
C SER A 2 2.64 -63.49 37.88
N THR A 3 1.40 -63.99 37.74
CA THR A 3 0.21 -63.28 37.25
C THR A 3 0.02 -61.89 37.89
N TYR A 4 0.57 -61.71 39.09
CA TYR A 4 0.61 -60.42 39.80
C TYR A 4 1.45 -59.34 39.08
N VAL A 5 2.57 -59.73 38.45
CA VAL A 5 3.44 -58.78 37.72
C VAL A 5 2.76 -58.30 36.44
N ARG A 6 1.97 -59.16 35.78
CA ARG A 6 1.16 -58.75 34.61
C ARG A 6 0.01 -57.80 34.97
N ALA A 7 -0.63 -58.02 36.12
CA ALA A 7 -1.72 -57.14 36.58
C ALA A 7 -1.21 -55.72 36.94
N VAL A 8 -0.06 -55.64 37.61
CA VAL A 8 0.57 -54.35 37.95
C VAL A 8 1.08 -53.64 36.69
N PHE A 9 1.65 -54.37 35.72
CA PHE A 9 2.09 -53.76 34.46
C PHE A 9 0.93 -53.23 33.62
N LEU A 10 -0.21 -53.92 33.59
CA LEU A 10 -1.42 -53.46 32.90
C LEU A 10 -2.07 -52.25 33.60
N GLN A 11 -2.03 -52.16 34.93
CA GLN A 11 -2.50 -50.98 35.66
C GLN A 11 -1.59 -49.76 35.45
N VAL A 12 -0.27 -49.95 35.43
CA VAL A 12 0.68 -48.85 35.17
C VAL A 12 0.60 -48.38 33.71
N LEU A 13 0.39 -49.30 32.75
CA LEU A 13 0.19 -48.94 31.34
C LEU A 13 -1.16 -48.23 31.11
N ALA A 14 -2.21 -48.60 31.84
CA ALA A 14 -3.50 -47.90 31.78
C ALA A 14 -3.44 -46.48 32.37
N ILE A 15 -2.67 -46.27 33.45
CA ILE A 15 -2.43 -44.95 34.04
C ILE A 15 -1.53 -44.10 33.13
N ALA A 16 -0.55 -44.70 32.45
CA ALA A 16 0.30 -44.00 31.47
C ALA A 16 -0.45 -43.63 30.18
N LEU A 17 -1.41 -44.46 29.73
CA LEU A 17 -2.25 -44.18 28.56
C LEU A 17 -3.38 -43.17 28.85
N LEU A 18 -3.84 -43.06 30.10
CA LEU A 18 -4.75 -41.99 30.55
C LEU A 18 -4.04 -40.63 30.73
N GLY A 19 -2.70 -40.59 30.76
CA GLY A 19 -1.90 -39.38 30.91
C GLY A 19 -1.45 -38.69 29.61
N ILE A 20 -1.68 -39.30 28.43
CA ILE A 20 -1.30 -38.75 27.11
C ILE A 20 -2.55 -38.47 26.25
N GLY A 21 -3.72 -38.38 26.88
CA GLY A 21 -4.91 -37.82 26.24
C GLY A 21 -4.68 -36.34 25.96
N LEU A 22 -4.64 -35.98 24.67
CA LEU A 22 -4.72 -34.62 24.18
C LEU A 22 -5.66 -33.79 25.05
N GLN A 23 -5.16 -32.71 25.66
CA GLN A 23 -6.01 -31.58 26.03
C GLN A 23 -6.53 -30.93 24.75
N VAL A 24 -7.50 -31.57 24.10
CA VAL A 24 -8.58 -30.83 23.46
C VAL A 24 -9.32 -30.21 24.64
N LYS A 25 -9.12 -28.90 24.83
CA LYS A 25 -9.93 -28.07 25.73
C LYS A 25 -11.37 -28.16 25.23
N GLN A 26 -12.11 -29.18 25.66
CA GLN A 26 -13.56 -29.12 25.71
C GLN A 26 -13.89 -28.05 26.74
N THR A 27 -14.30 -26.88 26.27
CA THR A 27 -14.88 -25.81 27.06
C THR A 27 -16.23 -26.25 27.60
N SER A 28 -16.21 -27.11 28.63
CA SER A 28 -17.34 -27.29 29.53
C SER A 28 -17.42 -26.06 30.43
N SER A 29 -18.36 -25.16 30.12
CA SER A 29 -19.09 -24.21 30.98
C SER A 29 -18.57 -23.93 32.41
N GLN A 30 -17.29 -23.62 32.58
CA GLN A 30 -16.79 -22.89 33.74
C GLN A 30 -16.77 -21.41 33.36
N GLY A 31 -17.48 -20.62 34.15
CA GLY A 31 -17.90 -19.25 33.81
C GLY A 31 -16.82 -18.40 33.16
N THR A 32 -17.08 -18.02 31.91
CA THR A 32 -16.56 -16.79 31.33
C THR A 32 -16.91 -15.65 32.28
N GLN A 33 -15.98 -15.25 33.15
CA GLN A 33 -16.00 -13.88 33.64
C GLN A 33 -15.98 -12.98 32.40
N GLY A 34 -17.06 -12.22 32.24
CA GLY A 34 -17.49 -11.67 30.96
C GLY A 34 -16.47 -10.70 30.37
N PHE A 35 -15.92 -11.04 29.22
CA PHE A 35 -15.44 -10.03 28.28
C PHE A 35 -16.65 -9.25 27.79
N THR A 36 -16.87 -8.06 28.33
CA THR A 36 -17.87 -7.12 27.83
C THR A 36 -17.40 -6.57 26.47
N ALA A 37 -18.34 -6.12 25.63
CA ALA A 37 -18.00 -5.43 24.39
C ALA A 37 -17.03 -4.24 24.61
N GLN A 38 -17.16 -3.53 25.73
CA GLN A 38 -16.26 -2.42 26.10
C GLN A 38 -14.84 -2.92 26.40
N ASN A 39 -14.68 -3.97 27.20
CA ASN A 39 -13.36 -4.52 27.50
C ASN A 39 -12.66 -5.03 26.22
N GLN A 40 -13.42 -5.59 25.28
CA GLN A 40 -12.91 -5.99 23.97
C GLN A 40 -12.45 -4.78 23.16
N PHE A 41 -13.27 -3.73 23.09
CA PHE A 41 -12.94 -2.49 22.40
C PHE A 41 -11.65 -1.85 22.95
N ASP A 42 -11.55 -1.71 24.28
CA ASP A 42 -10.39 -1.10 24.94
C ASP A 42 -9.11 -1.92 24.71
N LEU A 43 -9.22 -3.25 24.73
CA LEU A 43 -8.11 -4.16 24.45
C LEU A 43 -7.61 -4.00 23.00
N LEU A 44 -8.53 -3.94 22.02
CA LEU A 44 -8.20 -3.73 20.61
C LEU A 44 -7.50 -2.38 20.40
N VAL A 45 -8.00 -1.32 21.04
CA VAL A 45 -7.39 0.03 21.03
C VAL A 45 -5.98 0.04 21.65
N SER A 46 -5.75 -0.75 22.71
CA SER A 46 -4.41 -0.88 23.32
C SER A 46 -3.44 -1.65 22.42
N ASN A 47 -3.91 -2.76 21.84
CA ASN A 47 -3.10 -3.62 20.98
C ASN A 47 -2.68 -2.91 19.69
N ILE A 48 -3.59 -2.18 19.06
CA ILE A 48 -3.28 -1.45 17.81
C ILE A 48 -2.24 -0.35 18.03
N LYS A 49 -2.30 0.35 19.18
CA LYS A 49 -1.29 1.34 19.58
C LYS A 49 0.08 0.70 19.77
N THR A 50 0.12 -0.46 20.41
CA THR A 50 1.34 -1.23 20.62
C THR A 50 1.96 -1.64 19.28
N LEU A 51 1.14 -2.14 18.36
CA LEU A 51 1.57 -2.55 17.03
C LEU A 51 2.09 -1.37 16.19
N ALA A 52 1.36 -0.25 16.14
CA ALA A 52 1.78 0.96 15.43
C ALA A 52 3.07 1.57 16.00
N SER A 53 3.19 1.61 17.33
CA SER A 53 4.40 2.10 18.00
C SER A 53 5.60 1.22 17.65
N LYS A 54 5.44 -0.11 17.66
CA LYS A 54 6.53 -1.02 17.31
C LYS A 54 6.95 -0.89 15.86
N LEU A 55 5.98 -0.74 14.94
CA LEU A 55 6.26 -0.51 13.53
C LEU A 55 7.11 0.75 13.31
N GLY A 56 6.79 1.84 14.02
CA GLY A 56 7.59 3.07 14.01
C GLY A 56 9.00 2.89 14.57
N GLU A 57 9.15 2.15 15.67
CA GLU A 57 10.44 1.87 16.30
C GLU A 57 11.39 1.10 15.37
N ILE A 58 10.91 0.03 14.73
CA ILE A 58 11.74 -0.87 13.92
C ILE A 58 12.05 -0.32 12.52
N HIS A 59 11.43 0.79 12.10
CA HIS A 59 11.61 1.31 10.76
C HIS A 59 13.07 1.69 10.48
N ASN A 60 13.80 2.21 11.46
CA ASN A 60 15.19 2.61 11.29
C ASN A 60 16.19 1.48 11.59
N ASP A 61 15.70 0.28 11.91
CA ASP A 61 16.58 -0.84 12.24
C ASP A 61 17.37 -1.32 11.02
N LEU A 62 18.63 -1.66 11.24
CA LEU A 62 19.46 -2.29 10.21
C LEU A 62 18.88 -3.65 9.83
N CYS A 63 18.56 -3.81 8.55
CA CYS A 63 18.32 -5.11 7.94
C CYS A 63 19.67 -5.72 7.56
N PRO A 64 20.13 -6.81 8.20
CA PRO A 64 21.25 -7.54 7.66
C PRO A 64 20.80 -8.16 6.33
N LEU A 65 21.33 -7.67 5.20
CA LEU A 65 21.03 -8.18 3.84
C LEU A 65 21.35 -9.67 3.63
N ASN A 66 21.87 -10.35 4.65
CA ASN A 66 21.89 -11.82 4.74
C ASN A 66 20.52 -12.43 5.09
N CYS A 67 19.47 -11.62 5.22
CA CYS A 67 18.09 -12.11 5.19
C CYS A 67 17.89 -12.81 3.84
N SER A 68 18.02 -14.13 3.88
CA SER A 68 17.55 -15.03 2.85
C SER A 68 16.04 -14.84 2.78
N CYS A 69 15.58 -13.81 2.10
CA CYS A 69 14.21 -13.66 1.64
C CYS A 69 14.26 -14.03 0.16
N SER A 70 14.67 -15.29 -0.14
CA SER A 70 14.39 -15.83 -1.46
C SER A 70 12.87 -15.77 -1.67
N GLN A 71 12.42 -15.63 -2.92
CA GLN A 71 11.01 -15.65 -3.28
C GLN A 71 10.22 -16.80 -2.62
N ASP A 72 10.90 -17.91 -2.28
CA ASP A 72 10.34 -19.08 -1.59
C ASP A 72 10.24 -18.96 -0.06
N LEU A 73 10.96 -18.02 0.57
CA LEU A 73 10.83 -17.67 2.00
C LEU A 73 9.76 -16.59 2.25
N CYS A 74 9.31 -15.90 1.20
CA CYS A 74 8.09 -15.10 1.17
C CYS A 74 6.89 -15.86 0.58
N GLN A 75 7.09 -17.09 0.07
CA GLN A 75 5.97 -18.00 -0.17
C GLN A 75 5.39 -18.45 1.17
N PRO A 76 4.12 -18.86 1.20
CA PRO A 76 3.54 -19.46 2.39
C PRO A 76 4.46 -20.56 2.90
N LEU A 77 4.76 -20.52 4.20
CA LEU A 77 5.63 -21.47 4.87
C LEU A 77 5.24 -22.88 4.39
N ARG A 78 6.09 -23.56 3.62
CA ARG A 78 5.84 -24.98 3.32
C ARG A 78 6.06 -25.85 4.56
N GLU A 79 6.72 -25.29 5.57
CA GLU A 79 7.05 -25.96 6.83
C GLU A 79 6.31 -25.29 8.00
N GLY A 80 5.20 -25.90 8.38
CA GLY A 80 4.35 -25.54 9.52
C GLY A 80 3.03 -26.29 9.48
N SER A 81 2.45 -26.61 10.63
CA SER A 81 1.10 -27.18 10.71
C SER A 81 0.07 -26.08 10.42
N PHE A 82 -0.17 -25.78 9.15
CA PHE A 82 -1.30 -24.93 8.78
C PHE A 82 -2.59 -25.60 9.25
N THR A 83 -3.42 -24.83 9.94
CA THR A 83 -4.73 -25.27 10.36
C THR A 83 -5.76 -24.58 9.49
N CYS A 84 -6.74 -25.33 9.00
CA CYS A 84 -7.87 -24.73 8.31
C CYS A 84 -8.69 -23.93 9.32
N PHE A 85 -8.87 -22.64 9.05
CA PHE A 85 -9.76 -21.78 9.80
C PHE A 85 -11.05 -21.56 9.02
N GLU A 86 -12.13 -22.14 9.51
CA GLU A 86 -13.49 -21.92 9.01
C GLU A 86 -14.16 -20.86 9.91
N PRO A 87 -14.26 -19.59 9.47
CA PRO A 87 -15.04 -18.60 10.18
C PRO A 87 -16.48 -19.08 10.24
N ARG A 88 -17.18 -18.74 11.34
CA ARG A 88 -18.59 -19.09 11.54
C ARG A 88 -19.48 -18.22 10.66
N VAL A 89 -19.38 -18.36 9.34
CA VAL A 89 -20.24 -17.63 8.39
C VAL A 89 -21.39 -18.54 7.99
N SER A 90 -22.62 -18.05 8.16
CA SER A 90 -23.79 -18.92 8.17
C SER A 90 -24.30 -19.36 6.79
N ASN A 91 -23.86 -18.78 5.67
CA ASN A 91 -24.55 -19.01 4.37
C ASN A 91 -23.72 -18.82 3.09
N GLU A 92 -22.38 -18.78 3.13
CA GLU A 92 -21.59 -18.52 1.92
C GLU A 92 -20.75 -19.71 1.50
N THR A 93 -21.05 -20.24 0.32
CA THR A 93 -20.42 -21.47 -0.21
C THR A 93 -19.06 -21.24 -0.87
N ASN A 94 -18.53 -20.00 -0.88
CA ASN A 94 -17.23 -19.65 -1.47
C ASN A 94 -16.57 -18.49 -0.70
N LEU A 95 -16.22 -18.71 0.56
CA LEU A 95 -15.61 -17.71 1.46
C LEU A 95 -14.15 -17.38 1.12
N TYR A 96 -13.53 -17.99 0.12
CA TYR A 96 -12.15 -17.69 -0.23
C TYR A 96 -12.00 -17.58 -1.75
N ASN A 97 -11.90 -16.34 -2.25
CA ASN A 97 -11.71 -16.02 -3.68
C ASN A 97 -10.35 -16.49 -4.22
N CYS A 98 -9.47 -16.93 -3.34
CA CYS A 98 -8.13 -17.45 -3.62
C CYS A 98 -8.06 -18.99 -3.46
N SER A 99 -9.18 -19.72 -3.52
CA SER A 99 -9.24 -21.18 -3.22
C SER A 99 -9.11 -22.09 -4.45
N SER A 100 -9.33 -21.58 -5.65
CA SER A 100 -9.50 -22.42 -6.85
C SER A 100 -8.21 -23.11 -7.31
N LEU A 101 -7.02 -22.59 -6.98
CA LEU A 101 -5.74 -23.20 -7.38
C LEU A 101 -5.13 -24.08 -6.28
N LEU A 102 -5.44 -23.83 -5.01
CA LEU A 102 -5.13 -24.67 -3.84
C LEU A 102 -5.66 -26.10 -4.02
N ARG A 103 -6.86 -26.23 -4.60
CA ARG A 103 -7.46 -27.51 -5.00
C ARG A 103 -6.56 -28.33 -5.94
N ASN A 104 -5.81 -27.67 -6.80
CA ASN A 104 -4.91 -28.31 -7.76
C ASN A 104 -3.52 -28.59 -7.15
N LYS A 105 -3.06 -27.78 -6.18
CA LYS A 105 -1.73 -27.92 -5.55
C LYS A 105 -1.68 -28.92 -4.39
N LEU A 106 -2.76 -29.06 -3.60
CA LEU A 106 -2.80 -29.97 -2.44
C LEU A 106 -3.14 -31.42 -2.79
N GLY A 107 -3.37 -31.74 -4.07
CA GLY A 107 -3.75 -33.07 -4.53
C GLY A 107 -5.23 -33.36 -4.23
N GLY A 108 -6.01 -33.65 -5.26
CA GLY A 108 -7.48 -33.63 -5.26
C GLY A 108 -8.25 -34.57 -4.31
N ASN A 109 -7.60 -35.20 -3.33
CA ASN A 109 -8.22 -36.08 -2.34
C ASN A 109 -8.13 -35.59 -0.87
N GLU A 110 -7.41 -34.50 -0.57
CA GLU A 110 -7.46 -33.91 0.77
C GLU A 110 -8.71 -33.04 0.95
N LYS A 111 -9.27 -33.03 2.17
CA LYS A 111 -10.40 -32.17 2.54
C LYS A 111 -9.92 -30.71 2.48
N ILE A 112 -10.14 -30.06 1.34
CA ILE A 112 -9.74 -28.68 1.08
C ILE A 112 -10.46 -27.78 2.08
N CYS A 113 -9.69 -26.92 2.75
CA CYS A 113 -10.25 -25.88 3.59
C CYS A 113 -11.20 -25.01 2.75
N SER A 114 -12.47 -24.91 3.13
CA SER A 114 -13.46 -24.09 2.42
C SER A 114 -13.28 -22.59 2.66
N SER A 115 -12.22 -22.21 3.38
CA SER A 115 -11.91 -20.86 3.85
C SER A 115 -10.40 -20.63 3.73
N ILE A 116 -9.68 -20.32 4.82
CA ILE A 116 -8.27 -19.90 4.82
C ILE A 116 -7.40 -20.85 5.65
N TYR A 117 -6.19 -21.12 5.16
CA TYR A 117 -5.16 -21.84 5.91
C TYR A 117 -4.30 -20.84 6.69
N VAL A 118 -4.16 -21.07 8.00
CA VAL A 118 -3.44 -20.16 8.89
C VAL A 118 -2.39 -20.89 9.74
N THR A 119 -1.33 -20.17 10.14
CA THR A 119 -0.37 -20.61 11.15
C THR A 119 -0.24 -19.59 12.27
N SER A 120 -0.43 -20.03 13.51
CA SER A 120 -0.30 -19.17 14.70
C SER A 120 1.14 -19.01 15.19
N THR A 121 2.12 -19.53 14.43
CA THR A 121 3.53 -19.53 14.87
C THR A 121 4.37 -18.44 14.21
N LYS A 122 3.92 -17.89 13.09
CA LYS A 122 4.64 -16.91 12.28
C LYS A 122 3.65 -16.03 11.51
N SER A 123 4.06 -14.83 11.13
CA SER A 123 3.32 -14.01 10.17
C SER A 123 3.64 -14.40 8.72
N SER A 124 2.77 -14.01 7.79
CA SER A 124 2.99 -14.05 6.34
C SER A 124 3.21 -12.64 5.79
N VAL A 125 3.74 -12.55 4.57
CA VAL A 125 4.07 -11.28 3.92
C VAL A 125 3.56 -11.28 2.49
N THR A 126 2.98 -10.16 2.08
CA THR A 126 2.65 -9.89 0.68
C THR A 126 3.15 -8.52 0.24
N TYR A 127 3.22 -8.32 -1.07
CA TYR A 127 3.52 -7.02 -1.66
C TYR A 127 2.84 -6.92 -3.03
N PRO A 128 2.47 -5.71 -3.48
CA PRO A 128 1.81 -5.51 -4.76
C PRO A 128 2.76 -5.87 -5.89
N ARG A 129 2.29 -6.65 -6.87
CA ARG A 129 3.05 -6.94 -8.08
C ARG A 129 2.14 -7.20 -9.27
N SER A 130 2.52 -6.67 -10.44
CA SER A 130 1.81 -6.88 -11.71
C SER A 130 2.17 -8.21 -12.37
N THR A 131 3.33 -8.78 -12.03
CA THR A 131 3.85 -10.04 -12.55
C THR A 131 4.56 -10.82 -11.44
N THR A 132 5.18 -11.96 -11.74
CA THR A 132 5.99 -12.73 -10.78
C THR A 132 7.35 -12.09 -10.46
N SER A 133 7.51 -10.78 -10.68
CA SER A 133 8.72 -10.03 -10.34
C SER A 133 9.13 -10.21 -8.88
N PRO A 134 10.45 -10.17 -8.59
CA PRO A 134 10.95 -10.11 -7.22
C PRO A 134 10.54 -8.78 -6.55
N PRO A 135 10.57 -8.71 -5.20
CA PRO A 135 10.30 -7.46 -4.49
C PRO A 135 11.35 -6.40 -4.81
N THR A 136 10.94 -5.12 -4.82
CA THR A 136 11.85 -3.98 -4.98
C THR A 136 12.77 -3.83 -3.77
N ALA A 137 13.83 -3.02 -3.88
CA ALA A 137 14.73 -2.75 -2.75
C ALA A 137 13.99 -2.15 -1.53
N ALA A 138 13.00 -1.27 -1.78
CA ALA A 138 12.15 -0.71 -0.74
C ALA A 138 11.35 -1.82 -0.04
N GLN A 139 10.67 -2.66 -0.83
CA GLN A 139 9.89 -3.81 -0.34
C GLN A 139 10.76 -4.79 0.44
N MET A 140 11.92 -5.20 -0.07
CA MET A 140 12.83 -6.09 0.66
C MET A 140 13.24 -5.51 2.02
N SER A 141 13.54 -4.22 2.07
CA SER A 141 13.94 -3.54 3.30
C SER A 141 12.79 -3.50 4.32
N ALA A 142 11.56 -3.18 3.88
CA ALA A 142 10.38 -3.20 4.74
C ALA A 142 10.05 -4.61 5.25
N ILE A 143 10.05 -5.60 4.36
CA ILE A 143 9.78 -7.01 4.67
C ILE A 143 10.77 -7.52 5.71
N CYS A 144 12.06 -7.22 5.54
CA CYS A 144 13.11 -7.63 6.47
C CYS A 144 12.92 -7.04 7.86
N ARG A 145 12.77 -5.71 7.96
CA ARG A 145 12.64 -5.00 9.24
C ARG A 145 11.41 -5.47 10.03
N THR A 146 10.30 -5.69 9.34
CA THR A 146 9.03 -6.08 9.95
C THR A 146 9.00 -7.51 10.51
N GLN A 147 10.02 -8.35 10.27
CA GLN A 147 10.13 -9.67 10.93
C GLN A 147 10.13 -9.55 12.46
N LYS A 148 10.63 -8.43 13.00
CA LYS A 148 10.64 -8.15 14.44
C LYS A 148 9.24 -7.97 15.05
N LEU A 149 8.19 -7.89 14.23
CA LEU A 149 6.80 -7.82 14.70
C LEU A 149 6.23 -9.18 15.11
N ASP A 150 6.84 -10.31 14.73
CA ASP A 150 6.28 -11.64 15.00
C ASP A 150 6.01 -11.87 16.49
N ASN A 151 6.95 -11.50 17.36
CA ASN A 151 6.74 -11.62 18.81
C ASN A 151 5.61 -10.72 19.30
N VAL A 152 5.52 -9.49 18.78
CA VAL A 152 4.43 -8.57 19.14
C VAL A 152 3.08 -9.12 18.70
N PHE A 153 3.00 -9.70 17.50
CA PHE A 153 1.78 -10.35 17.02
C PHE A 153 1.36 -11.53 17.90
N VAL A 154 2.30 -12.38 18.29
CA VAL A 154 2.03 -13.50 19.21
C VAL A 154 1.56 -12.98 20.58
N ASP A 155 2.20 -11.95 21.11
CA ASP A 155 1.86 -11.38 22.41
C ASP A 155 0.45 -10.76 22.41
N ILE A 156 0.09 -9.95 21.41
CA ILE A 156 -1.23 -9.32 21.33
C ILE A 156 -2.34 -10.32 20.98
N SER A 157 -2.03 -11.34 20.15
CA SER A 157 -3.03 -12.36 19.78
C SER A 157 -3.38 -13.28 20.94
N SER A 158 -2.43 -13.57 21.83
CA SER A 158 -2.67 -14.38 23.03
C SER A 158 -3.70 -13.76 24.01
N GLN A 159 -3.97 -12.47 23.88
CA GLN A 159 -4.90 -11.72 24.74
C GLN A 159 -6.34 -11.77 24.22
N ILE A 160 -6.56 -12.14 22.96
CA ILE A 160 -7.88 -12.16 22.33
C ILE A 160 -8.38 -13.61 22.25
N PRO A 161 -9.57 -13.94 22.79
CA PRO A 161 -10.06 -15.32 22.88
C PRO A 161 -10.68 -15.85 21.58
N TYR A 162 -10.66 -15.07 20.49
CA TYR A 162 -11.24 -15.38 19.19
C TYR A 162 -10.25 -15.04 18.08
N TYR A 163 -10.52 -15.53 16.87
CA TYR A 163 -9.70 -15.23 15.71
C TYR A 163 -9.85 -13.77 15.29
N ALA A 164 -8.72 -13.10 15.10
CA ALA A 164 -8.59 -11.78 14.52
C ALA A 164 -7.35 -11.77 13.62
N ASP A 165 -7.38 -10.98 12.55
CA ASP A 165 -6.19 -10.71 11.76
C ASP A 165 -5.51 -9.45 12.30
N TYR A 166 -4.19 -9.52 12.47
CA TYR A 166 -3.34 -8.43 12.93
C TYR A 166 -2.35 -8.17 11.81
N TYR A 167 -2.31 -6.95 11.28
CA TYR A 167 -1.42 -6.68 10.17
C TYR A 167 -0.90 -5.26 10.16
N VAL A 168 0.18 -5.10 9.43
CA VAL A 168 0.77 -3.80 9.11
C VAL A 168 0.84 -3.68 7.60
N GLY A 169 0.53 -2.51 7.07
CA GLY A 169 0.76 -2.12 5.68
C GLY A 169 1.84 -1.05 5.63
N MET A 170 2.85 -1.23 4.78
CA MET A 170 3.96 -0.30 4.62
C MET A 170 3.67 0.68 3.49
N VAL A 171 4.43 1.78 3.46
CA VAL A 171 4.34 2.83 2.43
C VAL A 171 4.69 2.34 1.02
N ASP A 172 5.43 1.23 0.90
CA ASP A 172 5.75 0.55 -0.37
C ASP A 172 4.69 -0.48 -0.79
N GLY A 173 3.55 -0.51 -0.09
CA GLY A 173 2.43 -1.41 -0.34
C GLY A 173 2.59 -2.80 0.27
N SER A 174 3.80 -3.17 0.73
CA SER A 174 4.02 -4.44 1.41
C SER A 174 3.09 -4.58 2.62
N ARG A 175 2.72 -5.81 2.95
CA ARG A 175 1.89 -6.15 4.10
C ARG A 175 2.52 -7.31 4.85
N ARG A 176 2.44 -7.26 6.17
CA ARG A 176 2.72 -8.41 7.03
C ARG A 176 1.49 -8.69 7.88
N VAL A 177 1.03 -9.93 7.90
CA VAL A 177 -0.20 -10.35 8.60
C VAL A 177 0.05 -11.56 9.49
N PHE A 178 -0.56 -11.54 10.67
CA PHE A 178 -0.60 -12.61 11.64
C PHE A 178 -2.07 -12.89 12.04
N PRO A 179 -2.48 -14.14 12.29
CA PRO A 179 -1.75 -15.38 12.01
C PRO A 179 -1.29 -15.46 10.55
N GLY A 180 -0.19 -16.15 10.29
CA GLY A 180 0.35 -16.24 8.94
C GLY A 180 -0.65 -16.94 8.02
N THR A 181 -1.13 -16.21 7.03
CA THR A 181 -2.08 -16.70 6.03
C THR A 181 -1.35 -17.33 4.86
N PHE A 182 -1.87 -18.44 4.36
CA PHE A 182 -1.46 -18.93 3.05
C PHE A 182 -2.15 -18.07 1.99
N GLU A 183 -1.37 -17.34 1.20
CA GLU A 183 -1.88 -16.53 0.10
C GLU A 183 -1.28 -17.01 -1.21
N GLU A 184 -2.14 -17.22 -2.22
CA GLU A 184 -1.70 -17.72 -3.51
C GLU A 184 -0.87 -16.68 -4.25
N GLY A 185 0.20 -17.15 -4.90
CA GLY A 185 1.04 -16.32 -5.76
C GLY A 185 0.51 -16.15 -7.19
N GLU A 186 -0.80 -16.31 -7.42
CA GLU A 186 -1.44 -16.21 -8.74
C GLU A 186 -2.82 -15.53 -8.64
N GLY A 187 -3.30 -14.95 -9.74
CA GLY A 187 -4.65 -14.39 -9.84
C GLY A 187 -4.88 -13.12 -9.00
N PRO A 188 -6.12 -12.86 -8.54
CA PRO A 188 -6.45 -11.62 -7.83
C PRO A 188 -5.63 -11.43 -6.55
N CYS A 189 -5.18 -12.51 -5.92
CA CYS A 189 -4.37 -12.51 -4.71
C CYS A 189 -2.99 -11.83 -4.91
N LEU A 190 -2.49 -11.77 -6.15
CA LEU A 190 -1.29 -11.00 -6.51
C LEU A 190 -1.50 -9.48 -6.53
N ALA A 191 -2.73 -9.04 -6.74
CA ALA A 191 -3.07 -7.64 -6.93
C ALA A 191 -3.32 -6.89 -5.62
N TYR A 192 -3.23 -7.57 -4.46
CA TYR A 192 -3.45 -6.95 -3.16
C TYR A 192 -2.43 -5.84 -2.90
N ASP A 193 -2.92 -4.60 -2.73
CA ASP A 193 -2.14 -3.45 -2.30
C ASP A 193 -2.79 -2.81 -1.08
N SER A 194 -2.08 -2.83 0.06
CA SER A 194 -2.58 -2.26 1.31
C SER A 194 -3.04 -0.81 1.14
N ARG A 195 -2.37 -0.02 0.31
CA ARG A 195 -2.63 1.42 0.13
C ARG A 195 -3.91 1.73 -0.63
N LYS A 196 -4.53 0.72 -1.23
CA LYS A 196 -5.86 0.84 -1.86
C LYS A 196 -6.98 0.36 -0.94
N ARG A 197 -6.64 -0.26 0.19
CA ARG A 197 -7.63 -0.85 1.09
C ARG A 197 -8.26 0.21 1.98
N PRO A 198 -9.56 0.07 2.29
CA PRO A 198 -10.29 1.01 3.13
C PRO A 198 -9.71 1.14 4.54
N TRP A 199 -9.10 0.10 5.10
CA TRP A 199 -8.46 0.20 6.41
C TRP A 199 -7.22 1.10 6.38
N TYR A 200 -6.41 1.03 5.31
CA TYR A 200 -5.21 1.84 5.20
C TYR A 200 -5.59 3.30 4.99
N ASN A 201 -6.43 3.55 3.98
CA ASN A 201 -6.88 4.89 3.64
C ASN A 201 -7.74 5.49 4.76
N GLY A 202 -8.60 4.70 5.39
CA GLY A 202 -9.38 5.10 6.56
C GLY A 202 -8.51 5.44 7.79
N GLY A 203 -7.42 4.71 7.99
CA GLY A 203 -6.46 4.95 9.08
C GLY A 203 -5.64 6.25 8.92
N ILE A 204 -5.51 6.75 7.70
CA ILE A 204 -4.88 8.05 7.42
C ILE A 204 -5.88 9.11 6.97
N ASN A 205 -7.18 8.79 6.94
CA ASN A 205 -8.19 9.66 6.35
C ASN A 205 -8.42 10.91 7.21
N TYR A 206 -8.54 12.02 6.50
CA TYR A 206 -9.07 13.28 6.99
C TYR A 206 -10.04 13.78 5.92
N ALA A 207 -11.15 14.42 6.31
CA ALA A 207 -12.07 15.03 5.34
C ALA A 207 -11.30 15.92 4.35
N ASN A 208 -11.23 15.52 3.08
CA ASN A 208 -10.27 16.06 2.13
C ASN A 208 -10.96 16.39 0.82
N HIS A 209 -10.68 17.59 0.30
CA HIS A 209 -10.99 17.98 -1.06
C HIS A 209 -9.70 18.01 -1.87
N LEU A 210 -9.52 16.99 -2.69
CA LEU A 210 -8.36 16.80 -3.56
C LEU A 210 -8.66 17.28 -4.98
N ILE A 211 -7.81 18.16 -5.51
CA ILE A 211 -7.82 18.58 -6.90
C ILE A 211 -6.51 18.15 -7.57
N ILE A 212 -6.62 17.43 -8.68
CA ILE A 212 -5.47 16.99 -9.46
C ILE A 212 -5.36 17.84 -10.72
N LEU A 213 -4.20 18.47 -10.92
CA LEU A 213 -3.87 19.24 -12.10
C LEU A 213 -2.83 18.47 -12.93
N ILE A 214 -3.12 18.24 -14.21
CA ILE A 214 -2.24 17.54 -15.14
C ILE A 214 -1.81 18.50 -16.24
N ASP A 215 -0.52 18.78 -16.34
CA ASP A 215 0.03 19.54 -17.46
C ASP A 215 -0.12 18.73 -18.75
N SER A 216 -0.56 19.40 -19.81
CA SER A 216 -0.84 18.80 -21.13
C SER A 216 -0.13 19.52 -22.28
N GLY A 217 0.75 20.49 -21.98
CA GLY A 217 1.54 21.17 -23.00
C GLY A 217 2.64 20.30 -23.60
N ASP A 218 3.28 20.84 -24.65
CA ASP A 218 4.28 20.14 -25.48
C ASP A 218 5.49 19.61 -24.70
N GLY A 219 5.86 20.26 -23.60
CA GLY A 219 6.94 19.82 -22.71
C GLY A 219 6.69 18.45 -22.04
N MET A 220 5.42 18.06 -21.93
CA MET A 220 5.01 16.73 -21.43
C MET A 220 5.20 15.61 -22.47
N ALA A 221 5.53 15.95 -23.72
CA ALA A 221 5.79 15.03 -24.84
C ALA A 221 7.26 14.70 -25.03
N ASN A 222 8.12 15.71 -24.94
CA ASN A 222 9.40 15.73 -25.64
C ASN A 222 10.61 15.33 -24.80
N ASN A 223 10.39 14.97 -23.54
CA ASN A 223 11.46 14.57 -22.65
C ASN A 223 11.30 13.10 -22.25
N PRO A 224 11.97 12.18 -22.98
CA PRO A 224 11.95 10.76 -22.63
C PRO A 224 12.47 10.60 -21.20
N ILE A 225 11.81 9.74 -20.44
CA ILE A 225 12.25 9.42 -19.08
C ILE A 225 13.65 8.80 -19.19
N PRO A 226 14.61 9.15 -18.32
CA PRO A 226 15.94 8.55 -18.38
C PRO A 226 15.85 7.00 -18.34
N GLY A 227 16.14 6.35 -19.48
CA GLY A 227 16.04 4.89 -19.62
C GLY A 227 14.78 4.36 -20.33
N ASP A 228 13.79 5.22 -20.62
CA ASP A 228 12.61 4.90 -21.44
C ASP A 228 12.33 5.97 -22.50
N PHE A 229 12.50 5.61 -23.77
CA PHE A 229 12.23 6.48 -24.92
C PHE A 229 10.78 6.36 -25.45
N THR A 230 9.94 5.54 -24.82
CA THR A 230 8.59 5.22 -25.29
C THR A 230 7.48 5.79 -24.43
N THR A 231 7.74 6.02 -23.13
CA THR A 231 6.76 6.60 -22.20
C THR A 231 6.92 8.12 -22.11
N SER A 232 5.84 8.86 -22.38
CA SER A 232 5.80 10.32 -22.20
C SER A 232 5.53 10.71 -20.74
N ARG A 233 5.87 11.95 -20.37
CA ARG A 233 5.58 12.47 -19.02
C ARG A 233 4.08 12.58 -18.76
N LEU A 234 3.31 12.91 -19.80
CA LEU A 234 1.85 12.86 -19.69
C LEU A 234 1.35 11.44 -19.36
N MET A 235 1.93 10.41 -19.98
CA MET A 235 1.56 9.03 -19.67
C MET A 235 1.87 8.67 -18.21
N LEU A 236 3.02 9.09 -17.68
CA LEU A 236 3.31 8.94 -16.24
C LEU A 236 2.31 9.69 -15.37
N ALA A 237 2.06 10.98 -15.65
CA ALA A 237 1.11 11.80 -14.90
C ALA A 237 -0.27 11.15 -14.83
N LYS A 238 -0.75 10.57 -15.94
CA LYS A 238 -1.99 9.79 -15.98
C LYS A 238 -1.94 8.55 -15.11
N GLN A 239 -0.83 7.80 -15.12
CA GLN A 239 -0.66 6.61 -14.27
C GLN A 239 -0.64 6.97 -12.78
N PHE A 240 0.04 8.05 -12.40
CA PHE A 240 0.03 8.58 -11.04
C PHE A 240 -1.38 9.01 -10.60
N ALA A 241 -2.06 9.81 -11.43
CA ALA A 241 -3.43 10.25 -11.15
C ALA A 241 -4.39 9.06 -11.02
N SER A 242 -4.29 8.07 -11.92
CA SER A 242 -5.12 6.85 -11.87
C SER A 242 -4.83 5.99 -10.65
N ALA A 243 -3.55 5.86 -10.26
CA ALA A 243 -3.18 5.14 -9.04
C ALA A 243 -3.76 5.82 -7.80
N LEU A 244 -3.70 7.17 -7.75
CA LEU A 244 -4.28 7.97 -6.68
C LEU A 244 -5.80 7.81 -6.60
N MET A 245 -6.52 7.74 -7.73
CA MET A 245 -7.96 7.47 -7.74
C MET A 245 -8.32 6.12 -7.10
N GLY A 246 -7.41 5.15 -7.12
CA GLY A 246 -7.60 3.86 -6.45
C GLY A 246 -7.23 3.86 -4.96
N SER A 247 -6.70 4.95 -4.42
CA SER A 247 -6.24 5.06 -3.02
C SER A 247 -6.99 6.14 -2.23
N VAL A 248 -8.21 6.46 -2.64
CA VAL A 248 -9.05 7.47 -1.98
C VAL A 248 -9.91 6.82 -0.89
N TYR A 249 -10.55 7.66 -0.08
CA TYR A 249 -11.43 7.19 0.97
C TYR A 249 -12.77 7.91 0.96
N SER A 250 -13.78 7.27 1.56
CA SER A 250 -15.14 7.80 1.62
C SER A 250 -15.22 9.22 2.19
N ASN A 251 -16.22 9.97 1.73
CA ASN A 251 -16.49 11.38 2.05
C ASN A 251 -15.43 12.38 1.59
N ASN A 252 -14.40 11.94 0.87
CA ASN A 252 -13.47 12.85 0.20
C ASN A 252 -14.13 13.41 -1.06
N TYR A 253 -13.80 14.65 -1.42
CA TYR A 253 -14.20 15.26 -2.68
C TYR A 253 -13.02 15.29 -3.64
N ILE A 254 -13.25 14.94 -4.90
CA ILE A 254 -12.17 14.80 -5.89
C ILE A 254 -12.54 15.50 -7.19
N ASN A 255 -11.55 16.11 -7.82
CA ASN A 255 -11.64 16.51 -9.22
C ASN A 255 -10.30 16.44 -9.93
N VAL A 256 -10.35 16.43 -11.26
CA VAL A 256 -9.18 16.44 -12.14
C VAL A 256 -9.34 17.52 -13.19
N PHE A 257 -8.27 18.26 -13.48
CA PHE A 257 -8.19 19.21 -14.58
C PHE A 257 -6.88 19.04 -15.32
N ASN A 258 -6.86 19.42 -16.60
CA ASN A 258 -5.62 19.64 -17.32
C ASN A 258 -5.42 21.13 -17.64
N PHE A 259 -4.16 21.52 -17.82
CA PHE A 259 -3.76 22.87 -18.22
C PHE A 259 -2.64 22.82 -19.27
N GLY A 260 -2.35 23.95 -19.92
CA GLY A 260 -1.35 24.01 -21.00
C GLY A 260 -1.84 23.52 -22.35
N GLY A 261 -3.16 23.38 -22.52
CA GLY A 261 -3.79 22.95 -23.76
C GLY A 261 -5.32 23.10 -23.72
N ASN A 262 -6.05 22.15 -24.31
CA ASN A 262 -7.51 22.07 -24.28
C ASN A 262 -7.96 21.74 -22.85
N ASN A 263 -8.17 22.80 -22.07
CA ASN A 263 -8.53 22.68 -20.66
C ASN A 263 -9.88 21.96 -20.50
N SER A 264 -9.90 21.01 -19.58
CA SER A 264 -11.13 20.33 -19.17
C SER A 264 -12.15 21.32 -18.60
N LEU A 265 -13.41 21.16 -18.98
CA LEU A 265 -14.50 21.95 -18.41
C LEU A 265 -14.82 21.46 -17.00
N TYR A 266 -14.73 22.36 -16.02
CA TYR A 266 -15.20 22.07 -14.68
C TYR A 266 -16.73 21.97 -14.63
N LYS A 267 -17.22 20.87 -14.06
CA LYS A 267 -18.66 20.65 -13.78
C LYS A 267 -18.94 20.73 -12.29
N SER A 268 -18.43 19.77 -11.54
CA SER A 268 -18.54 19.65 -10.09
C SER A 268 -17.45 18.71 -9.58
N SER A 269 -17.12 18.79 -8.30
CA SER A 269 -16.28 17.77 -7.66
C SER A 269 -17.14 16.56 -7.28
N THR A 270 -16.53 15.38 -7.25
CA THR A 270 -17.24 14.13 -6.96
C THR A 270 -16.92 13.67 -5.56
N GLN A 271 -17.96 13.36 -4.77
CA GLN A 271 -17.79 12.78 -3.45
C GLN A 271 -17.58 11.27 -3.55
N VAL A 272 -16.53 10.76 -2.90
CA VAL A 272 -16.23 9.34 -2.82
C VAL A 272 -17.20 8.64 -1.87
N SER A 273 -17.80 7.56 -2.34
CA SER A 273 -18.73 6.74 -1.55
C SER A 273 -18.01 5.56 -0.88
N PHE A 274 -18.59 5.05 0.21
CA PHE A 274 -18.13 3.80 0.83
C PHE A 274 -18.97 2.63 0.34
N THR A 275 -18.33 1.63 -0.28
CA THR A 275 -19.01 0.41 -0.76
C THR A 275 -18.63 -0.77 0.14
N SER A 276 -19.54 -1.28 0.96
CA SER A 276 -19.23 -2.35 1.92
C SER A 276 -18.91 -3.70 1.26
N ALA A 277 -19.49 -3.99 0.08
CA ALA A 277 -19.27 -5.25 -0.64
C ALA A 277 -17.93 -5.29 -1.39
N ASP A 278 -17.51 -4.15 -1.92
CA ASP A 278 -16.24 -3.98 -2.62
C ASP A 278 -15.67 -2.57 -2.36
N PRO A 279 -14.94 -2.40 -1.25
CA PRO A 279 -14.48 -1.07 -0.83
C PRO A 279 -13.40 -0.44 -1.71
N GLU A 280 -12.80 -1.20 -2.64
CA GLU A 280 -11.85 -0.67 -3.63
C GLU A 280 -12.56 -0.12 -4.87
N SER A 281 -13.85 -0.41 -5.04
CA SER A 281 -14.62 0.00 -6.21
C SER A 281 -15.25 1.38 -6.03
N HIS A 282 -14.86 2.29 -6.91
CA HIS A 282 -15.32 3.67 -6.97
C HIS A 282 -15.96 4.00 -8.34
N PRO A 283 -17.12 3.37 -8.69
CA PRO A 283 -17.78 3.59 -9.98
C PRO A 283 -18.17 5.07 -10.19
N GLU A 284 -18.43 5.81 -9.12
CA GLU A 284 -18.70 7.25 -9.16
C GLU A 284 -17.52 8.06 -9.72
N LEU A 285 -16.27 7.58 -9.56
CA LEU A 285 -15.07 8.24 -10.07
C LEU A 285 -14.73 7.84 -11.51
N GLN A 286 -15.49 6.94 -12.13
CA GLN A 286 -15.19 6.45 -13.49
C GLN A 286 -15.09 7.60 -14.50
N HIS A 287 -15.97 8.60 -14.40
CA HIS A 287 -15.92 9.75 -15.31
C HIS A 287 -14.63 10.58 -15.18
N LEU A 288 -14.02 10.64 -13.97
CA LEU A 288 -12.73 11.30 -13.76
C LEU A 288 -11.59 10.45 -14.35
N ASN A 289 -11.66 9.12 -14.21
CA ASN A 289 -10.71 8.22 -14.88
C ASN A 289 -10.80 8.33 -16.41
N ASP A 290 -12.01 8.40 -16.97
CA ASP A 290 -12.22 8.62 -18.40
C ASP A 290 -11.66 9.98 -18.83
N GLN A 291 -11.84 11.01 -18.00
CA GLN A 291 -11.26 12.33 -18.23
C GLN A 291 -9.72 12.27 -18.22
N ILE A 292 -9.09 11.66 -17.21
CA ILE A 292 -7.63 11.45 -17.16
C ILE A 292 -7.14 10.76 -18.44
N ASN A 293 -7.82 9.69 -18.86
CA ASN A 293 -7.45 8.93 -20.05
C ASN A 293 -7.59 9.76 -21.33
N SER A 294 -8.57 10.65 -21.40
CA SER A 294 -8.83 11.52 -22.55
C SER A 294 -7.84 12.67 -22.75
N ILE A 295 -7.06 13.05 -21.72
CA ILE A 295 -6.11 14.18 -21.82
C ILE A 295 -5.07 13.86 -22.90
N THR A 296 -4.93 14.72 -23.91
CA THR A 296 -3.90 14.57 -24.95
C THR A 296 -2.88 15.67 -24.83
N ILE A 297 -1.69 15.42 -25.37
CA ILE A 297 -0.66 16.44 -25.53
C ILE A 297 -1.10 17.40 -26.62
N GLU A 298 -0.96 18.69 -26.38
CA GLU A 298 -1.06 19.71 -27.42
C GLU A 298 0.30 19.99 -28.03
N THR A 299 0.60 19.28 -29.12
CA THR A 299 1.87 19.38 -29.82
C THR A 299 2.13 20.81 -30.31
N GLY A 300 3.31 21.34 -29.99
CA GLY A 300 3.73 22.70 -30.35
C GLY A 300 3.11 23.83 -29.52
N VAL A 301 2.36 23.51 -28.46
CA VAL A 301 1.80 24.50 -27.53
C VAL A 301 2.59 24.43 -26.22
N GLU A 302 3.39 25.46 -25.95
CA GLU A 302 4.06 25.60 -24.65
C GLU A 302 3.04 26.00 -23.58
N THR A 303 3.08 25.33 -22.42
CA THR A 303 2.29 25.71 -21.24
C THR A 303 2.75 27.07 -20.74
N LYS A 304 1.83 28.02 -20.62
CA LYS A 304 2.12 29.38 -20.15
C LYS A 304 1.76 29.58 -18.68
N PRO A 305 2.37 30.55 -17.98
CA PRO A 305 1.97 30.92 -16.63
C PRO A 305 0.47 31.18 -16.48
N GLU A 306 -0.17 31.80 -17.49
CA GLU A 306 -1.60 32.13 -17.45
C GLU A 306 -2.48 30.88 -17.48
N ASP A 307 -2.06 29.81 -18.14
CA ASP A 307 -2.79 28.54 -18.18
C ASP A 307 -2.86 27.91 -16.79
N PHE A 308 -1.73 27.93 -16.07
CA PHE A 308 -1.65 27.45 -14.70
C PHE A 308 -2.48 28.32 -13.75
N VAL A 309 -2.38 29.65 -13.86
CA VAL A 309 -3.22 30.59 -13.07
C VAL A 309 -4.72 30.38 -13.35
N GLY A 310 -5.09 30.11 -14.62
CA GLY A 310 -6.44 29.74 -15.00
C GLY A 310 -6.92 28.46 -14.30
N ALA A 311 -6.08 27.42 -14.26
CA ALA A 311 -6.37 26.18 -13.55
C ALA A 311 -6.52 26.37 -12.03
N LEU A 312 -5.72 27.23 -11.41
CA LEU A 312 -5.85 27.59 -10.00
C LEU A 312 -7.16 28.36 -9.71
N ASN A 313 -7.59 29.24 -10.61
CA ASN A 313 -8.90 29.91 -10.49
C ASN A 313 -10.06 28.91 -10.52
N ILE A 314 -10.01 27.93 -11.44
CA ILE A 314 -10.99 26.84 -11.51
C ILE A 314 -10.95 26.01 -10.22
N THR A 315 -9.76 25.76 -9.68
CA THR A 315 -9.56 25.03 -8.42
C THR A 315 -10.19 25.76 -7.23
N LEU A 316 -10.00 27.07 -7.11
CA LEU A 316 -10.66 27.88 -6.09
C LEU A 316 -12.20 27.84 -6.22
N LYS A 317 -12.71 27.88 -7.46
CA LYS A 317 -14.15 27.69 -7.71
C LYS A 317 -14.60 26.32 -7.23
N ALA A 318 -13.86 25.26 -7.57
CA ALA A 318 -14.19 23.90 -7.15
C ALA A 318 -14.26 23.75 -5.63
N PHE A 319 -13.29 24.32 -4.90
CA PHE A 319 -13.29 24.37 -3.44
C PHE A 319 -14.43 25.21 -2.87
N SER A 320 -14.91 26.23 -3.57
CA SER A 320 -16.05 27.06 -3.12
C SER A 320 -17.39 26.36 -3.34
N ASP A 321 -17.55 25.69 -4.48
CA ASP A 321 -18.79 25.01 -4.83
C ASP A 321 -19.09 23.82 -3.92
N ALA A 322 -18.07 23.13 -3.41
CA ALA A 322 -18.22 22.02 -2.46
C ALA A 322 -18.24 22.48 -0.98
N ALA A 323 -18.10 23.77 -0.69
CA ALA A 323 -17.87 24.26 0.67
C ALA A 323 -19.04 24.02 1.63
N SER A 324 -20.28 23.97 1.13
CA SER A 324 -21.47 23.65 1.96
C SER A 324 -21.52 22.20 2.40
N ASP A 325 -20.90 21.31 1.63
CA ASP A 325 -21.03 19.87 1.78
C ASP A 325 -19.78 19.24 2.43
N LEU A 326 -18.72 20.04 2.59
CA LEU A 326 -17.48 19.68 3.27
C LEU A 326 -17.53 20.07 4.75
N ALA A 327 -16.83 19.31 5.58
CA ALA A 327 -16.56 19.72 6.95
C ALA A 327 -15.81 21.06 6.96
N SER A 328 -16.15 21.95 7.90
CA SER A 328 -15.55 23.28 7.99
C SER A 328 -14.03 23.28 8.20
N ASP A 329 -13.48 22.16 8.67
CA ASP A 329 -12.06 21.94 8.88
C ASP A 329 -11.40 21.05 7.81
N ALA A 330 -12.11 20.70 6.72
CA ALA A 330 -11.60 19.84 5.65
C ALA A 330 -10.27 20.35 5.08
N LEU A 331 -9.37 19.42 4.74
CA LEU A 331 -8.13 19.71 4.04
C LEU A 331 -8.45 20.06 2.58
N LEU A 332 -7.81 21.12 2.08
CA LEU A 332 -7.86 21.50 0.68
C LEU A 332 -6.50 21.20 0.07
N ASN A 333 -6.44 20.23 -0.83
CA ASN A 333 -5.19 19.73 -1.39
C ASN A 333 -5.20 19.85 -2.92
N ILE A 334 -4.08 20.32 -3.47
CA ILE A 334 -3.81 20.36 -4.91
C ILE A 334 -2.61 19.46 -5.17
N ILE A 335 -2.73 18.56 -6.13
CA ILE A 335 -1.62 17.78 -6.66
C ILE A 335 -1.40 18.19 -8.11
N VAL A 336 -0.19 18.60 -8.45
CA VAL A 336 0.19 19.02 -9.80
C VAL A 336 1.17 18.03 -10.40
N PHE A 337 0.86 17.51 -11.59
CA PHE A 337 1.78 16.73 -12.42
C PHE A 337 2.23 17.59 -13.61
N THR A 338 3.52 17.91 -13.70
CA THR A 338 4.03 18.87 -14.71
C THR A 338 5.48 18.60 -15.07
N ASP A 339 5.95 19.13 -16.20
CA ASP A 339 7.37 19.18 -16.53
C ASP A 339 8.05 20.45 -16.00
N GLY A 340 7.29 21.43 -15.50
CA GLY A 340 7.76 22.69 -14.96
C GLY A 340 8.03 23.79 -15.99
N SER A 341 7.84 23.55 -17.28
CA SER A 341 8.19 24.51 -18.34
C SER A 341 7.49 25.87 -18.19
N PHE A 342 6.24 25.87 -17.69
CA PHE A 342 5.45 27.06 -17.45
C PHE A 342 6.06 28.02 -16.42
N THR A 343 6.99 27.57 -15.56
CA THR A 343 7.62 28.46 -14.58
C THR A 343 8.61 29.43 -15.22
N GLN A 344 9.04 29.18 -16.46
CA GLN A 344 9.99 30.03 -17.21
C GLN A 344 9.50 30.46 -18.60
N ALA A 345 8.40 29.90 -19.12
CA ALA A 345 7.82 30.31 -20.40
C ALA A 345 7.47 31.81 -20.41
N ASN A 346 7.82 32.52 -21.49
CA ASN A 346 7.51 33.95 -21.71
C ASN A 346 7.87 34.90 -20.54
N GLY A 347 8.99 34.67 -19.85
CA GLY A 347 9.44 35.48 -18.70
C GLY A 347 9.09 34.87 -17.34
N GLY A 348 8.42 33.72 -17.33
CA GLY A 348 8.19 32.88 -16.15
C GLY A 348 7.07 33.33 -15.23
N LEU A 349 6.90 32.59 -14.12
CA LEU A 349 6.00 33.00 -13.04
C LEU A 349 6.53 34.27 -12.38
N ASN A 350 6.00 35.42 -12.80
CA ASN A 350 6.30 36.69 -12.16
C ASN A 350 5.53 36.80 -10.84
N TRP A 351 6.20 36.55 -9.71
CA TRP A 351 5.61 36.66 -8.37
C TRP A 351 5.12 38.07 -8.02
N SER A 352 5.57 39.10 -8.76
CA SER A 352 5.09 40.48 -8.60
C SER A 352 3.87 40.79 -9.48
N ASP A 353 3.47 39.88 -10.38
CA ASP A 353 2.25 40.01 -11.14
C ASP A 353 1.03 39.95 -10.21
N SER A 354 0.10 40.89 -10.36
CA SER A 354 -1.05 41.00 -9.46
C SER A 354 -2.01 39.82 -9.55
N ASN A 355 -2.10 39.14 -10.69
CA ASN A 355 -2.94 37.95 -10.85
C ASN A 355 -2.31 36.74 -10.14
N VAL A 356 -0.99 36.55 -10.30
CA VAL A 356 -0.23 35.49 -9.62
C VAL A 356 -0.22 35.72 -8.11
N ALA A 357 0.11 36.92 -7.65
CA ALA A 357 0.09 37.25 -6.22
C ALA A 357 -1.33 37.15 -5.64
N GLY A 358 -2.34 37.58 -6.40
CA GLY A 358 -3.74 37.53 -6.00
C GLY A 358 -4.25 36.10 -5.80
N ILE A 359 -3.96 35.18 -6.74
CA ILE A 359 -4.39 33.79 -6.62
C ILE A 359 -3.68 33.07 -5.47
N ILE A 360 -2.37 33.27 -5.31
CA ILE A 360 -1.58 32.67 -4.21
C ILE A 360 -2.12 33.14 -2.86
N SER A 361 -2.41 34.44 -2.73
CA SER A 361 -2.97 34.99 -1.49
C SER A 361 -4.33 34.36 -1.14
N GLN A 362 -5.17 34.09 -2.14
CA GLN A 362 -6.46 33.40 -1.94
C GLN A 362 -6.27 31.94 -1.51
N LEU A 363 -5.32 31.21 -2.13
CA LEU A 363 -4.99 29.84 -1.75
C LEU A 363 -4.45 29.76 -0.32
N GLN A 364 -3.53 30.65 0.05
CA GLN A 364 -3.00 30.76 1.40
C GLN A 364 -4.08 31.10 2.43
N ALA A 365 -4.98 32.05 2.12
CA ALA A 365 -6.08 32.42 3.01
C ALA A 365 -7.03 31.25 3.29
N ARG A 366 -7.15 30.32 2.33
CA ARG A 366 -7.91 29.07 2.48
C ARG A 366 -7.09 27.90 3.03
N LYS A 367 -5.81 28.11 3.34
CA LYS A 367 -4.87 27.08 3.83
C LYS A 367 -4.78 25.87 2.88
N VAL A 368 -4.73 26.15 1.58
CA VAL A 368 -4.56 25.10 0.56
C VAL A 368 -3.13 24.55 0.63
N ASN A 369 -2.99 23.24 0.54
CA ASN A 369 -1.70 22.58 0.39
C ASN A 369 -1.47 22.19 -1.06
N LEU A 370 -0.29 22.47 -1.57
CA LEU A 370 0.17 22.18 -2.91
C LEU A 370 1.29 21.15 -2.85
N PHE A 371 1.08 20.04 -3.56
CA PHE A 371 2.07 19.02 -3.86
C PHE A 371 2.37 19.07 -5.35
N ILE A 372 3.66 19.06 -5.70
CA ILE A 372 4.11 19.14 -7.08
C ILE A 372 4.93 17.90 -7.37
N TYR A 373 4.52 17.16 -8.38
CA TYR A 373 5.25 16.05 -8.95
C TYR A 373 5.78 16.52 -10.30
N GLY A 374 7.08 16.81 -10.35
CA GLY A 374 7.72 17.42 -11.50
C GLY A 374 8.99 16.74 -11.95
N ASP A 375 9.47 17.07 -13.15
CA ASP A 375 10.70 16.49 -13.68
C ASP A 375 11.95 16.91 -12.90
N PRO A 376 12.93 16.02 -12.66
CA PRO A 376 14.22 16.41 -12.14
C PRO A 376 15.00 17.33 -13.07
N GLY A 377 15.50 18.43 -12.50
CA GLY A 377 16.58 19.23 -13.08
C GLY A 377 16.18 20.68 -13.30
N LYS A 378 15.79 21.03 -14.53
CA LYS A 378 15.84 22.41 -15.02
C LYS A 378 14.97 23.40 -14.22
N TYR A 379 13.83 22.94 -13.68
CA TYR A 379 12.83 23.81 -13.07
C TYR A 379 12.65 23.60 -11.55
N ASP A 380 13.52 22.79 -10.93
CA ASP A 380 13.41 22.39 -9.52
C ASP A 380 13.30 23.59 -8.57
N SER A 381 14.12 24.62 -8.78
CA SER A 381 14.12 25.81 -7.92
C SER A 381 12.80 26.56 -7.99
N ASP A 382 12.22 26.66 -9.18
CA ASP A 382 10.99 27.42 -9.40
C ASP A 382 9.77 26.65 -8.91
N LEU A 383 9.73 25.33 -9.11
CA LEU A 383 8.66 24.48 -8.60
C LEU A 383 8.69 24.39 -7.07
N ARG A 384 9.88 24.30 -6.45
CA ARG A 384 10.02 24.39 -4.99
C ARG A 384 9.56 25.76 -4.46
N MET A 385 9.91 26.84 -5.15
CA MET A 385 9.45 28.18 -4.80
C MET A 385 7.93 28.31 -4.91
N LEU A 386 7.32 27.73 -5.95
CA LEU A 386 5.87 27.68 -6.12
C LEU A 386 5.19 26.95 -4.98
N SER A 387 5.66 25.74 -4.63
CA SER A 387 5.15 24.99 -3.49
C SER A 387 5.25 25.82 -2.19
N ASN A 388 6.44 26.37 -1.90
CA ASN A 388 6.67 27.18 -0.70
C ASN A 388 5.73 28.39 -0.63
N ASN A 389 5.54 29.08 -1.75
CA ASN A 389 4.67 30.24 -1.84
C ASN A 389 3.21 29.86 -1.61
N VAL A 390 2.69 28.80 -2.24
CA VAL A 390 1.28 28.40 -2.05
C VAL A 390 1.04 27.88 -0.63
N ASN A 391 1.95 27.07 -0.10
CA ASN A 391 1.85 26.48 1.23
C ASN A 391 2.07 27.50 2.36
N GLY A 392 2.70 28.64 2.07
CA GLY A 392 3.06 29.65 3.07
C GLY A 392 4.15 29.19 4.04
N VAL A 393 4.92 28.16 3.67
CA VAL A 393 5.98 27.56 4.48
C VAL A 393 7.27 27.55 3.68
N LYS A 394 8.38 27.96 4.31
CA LYS A 394 9.72 27.83 3.70
C LYS A 394 10.15 26.38 3.76
N ASP A 395 10.69 25.87 2.66
CA ASP A 395 11.18 24.48 2.53
C ASP A 395 10.07 23.44 2.74
N ALA A 396 8.88 23.70 2.20
CA ALA A 396 7.85 22.69 2.04
C ALA A 396 8.37 21.60 1.10
N ASP A 397 8.75 20.46 1.66
CA ASP A 397 9.20 19.27 0.94
C ASP A 397 8.01 18.50 0.32
N THR A 398 7.18 19.24 -0.44
CA THR A 398 6.04 18.71 -1.18
C THR A 398 6.30 18.70 -2.70
N PHE A 399 7.55 19.01 -3.09
CA PHE A 399 8.03 18.81 -4.46
C PHE A 399 8.76 17.48 -4.57
N VAL A 400 8.19 16.57 -5.36
CA VAL A 400 8.72 15.23 -5.60
C VAL A 400 9.01 15.05 -7.08
N TYR A 401 10.04 14.28 -7.40
CA TYR A 401 10.37 13.99 -8.78
C TYR A 401 9.41 12.97 -9.40
N LEU A 402 8.89 13.29 -10.59
CA LEU A 402 8.34 12.33 -11.54
C LEU A 402 9.50 11.54 -12.14
N ASN A 403 10.03 10.59 -11.37
CA ASN A 403 11.09 9.72 -11.84
C ASN A 403 10.59 8.29 -11.97
N GLN A 404 11.05 7.62 -13.02
CA GLN A 404 10.95 6.19 -13.18
C GLN A 404 12.38 5.65 -13.28
N THR A 405 12.98 5.33 -12.14
CA THR A 405 14.32 4.70 -12.12
C THR A 405 14.28 3.23 -12.52
N ASP A 406 13.10 2.60 -12.49
CA ASP A 406 12.87 1.21 -12.90
C ASP A 406 11.45 1.03 -13.49
N LEU A 407 11.36 0.88 -14.81
CA LEU A 407 10.11 0.65 -15.55
C LEU A 407 9.39 -0.64 -15.12
N HIS A 408 10.13 -1.65 -14.66
CA HIS A 408 9.56 -2.93 -14.28
C HIS A 408 8.98 -2.95 -12.87
N ASN A 409 9.36 -1.97 -12.04
CA ASN A 409 9.03 -1.87 -10.62
C ASN A 409 8.48 -0.50 -10.22
N PHE A 410 7.86 0.18 -11.17
CA PHE A 410 7.28 1.50 -10.97
C PHE A 410 6.10 1.46 -9.99
N ASP A 411 6.19 2.27 -8.92
CA ASP A 411 5.18 2.37 -7.88
C ASP A 411 4.77 3.84 -7.66
N PRO A 412 3.70 4.31 -8.32
CA PRO A 412 3.25 5.69 -8.18
C PRO A 412 2.87 6.07 -6.75
N LEU A 413 2.27 5.14 -5.99
CA LEU A 413 1.77 5.43 -4.65
C LEU A 413 2.93 5.63 -3.67
N LEU A 414 4.02 4.85 -3.80
CA LEU A 414 5.24 5.06 -3.01
C LEU A 414 5.87 6.42 -3.32
N SER A 415 5.90 6.82 -4.59
CA SER A 415 6.38 8.15 -4.99
C SER A 415 5.52 9.30 -4.45
N MET A 416 4.28 9.05 -4.03
CA MET A 416 3.39 10.05 -3.40
C MET A 416 3.38 9.98 -1.87
N ILE A 417 4.42 9.40 -1.24
CA ILE A 417 4.50 9.25 0.22
C ILE A 417 4.37 10.56 0.98
N SER A 418 4.84 11.69 0.45
CA SER A 418 4.70 13.01 1.08
C SER A 418 3.24 13.43 1.26
N TYR A 419 2.39 13.14 0.27
CA TYR A 419 0.95 13.38 0.35
C TYR A 419 0.29 12.45 1.38
N PHE A 420 0.58 11.15 1.35
CA PHE A 420 0.01 10.19 2.32
C PHE A 420 0.50 10.44 3.74
N GLY A 421 1.76 10.84 3.90
CA GLY A 421 2.33 11.24 5.19
C GLY A 421 1.67 12.50 5.74
N TYR A 422 1.37 13.47 4.88
CA TYR A 422 0.61 14.66 5.26
C TYR A 422 -0.81 14.30 5.74
N LEU A 423 -1.52 13.43 5.02
CA LEU A 423 -2.84 12.93 5.44
C LEU A 423 -2.76 12.20 6.79
N ALA A 424 -1.80 11.28 6.92
CA ALA A 424 -1.60 10.50 8.13
C ALA A 424 -1.34 11.40 9.34
N ALA A 425 -0.42 12.36 9.22
CA ALA A 425 -0.08 13.27 10.30
C ALA A 425 -1.23 14.25 10.63
N SER A 426 -1.95 14.73 9.62
CA SER A 426 -3.14 15.57 9.81
C SER A 426 -4.24 14.83 10.54
N SER A 427 -4.49 13.58 10.15
CA SER A 427 -5.42 12.68 10.83
C SER A 427 -5.01 12.43 12.28
N SER A 428 -3.74 12.06 12.50
CA SER A 428 -3.20 11.81 13.84
C SER A 428 -3.30 13.05 14.74
N ALA A 429 -3.04 14.24 14.20
CA ALA A 429 -3.17 15.50 14.94
C ALA A 429 -4.63 15.80 15.31
N LYS A 430 -5.56 15.69 14.35
CA LYS A 430 -6.99 15.95 14.58
C LYS A 430 -7.61 15.01 15.61
N TYR A 431 -7.26 13.73 15.54
CA TYR A 431 -7.84 12.73 16.44
C TYR A 431 -6.96 12.45 17.66
N ASN A 432 -5.95 13.29 17.94
CA ASN A 432 -5.06 13.16 19.09
C ASN A 432 -4.45 11.74 19.23
N ASN A 433 -3.98 11.17 18.13
CA ASN A 433 -3.46 9.81 18.03
C ASN A 433 -4.44 8.72 18.52
N THR A 434 -5.74 8.97 18.37
CA THR A 434 -6.78 7.97 18.66
C THR A 434 -6.93 7.01 17.47
N PRO A 435 -6.96 5.69 17.70
CA PRO A 435 -7.20 4.73 16.63
C PRO A 435 -8.54 4.97 15.93
N LEU A 436 -8.54 4.75 14.62
CA LEU A 436 -9.70 4.95 13.76
C LEU A 436 -10.33 3.62 13.40
N TRP A 437 -11.66 3.62 13.31
CA TRP A 437 -12.44 2.43 12.99
C TRP A 437 -13.08 2.57 11.61
N SER A 438 -13.01 1.52 10.81
CA SER A 438 -13.73 1.45 9.53
C SER A 438 -15.24 1.20 9.75
N PRO A 439 -16.10 1.60 8.81
CA PRO A 439 -17.44 1.02 8.70
C PRO A 439 -17.35 -0.49 8.41
N PRO A 440 -18.37 -1.30 8.73
CA PRO A 440 -18.38 -2.71 8.35
C PRO A 440 -18.23 -2.94 6.85
N TYR A 441 -17.33 -3.84 6.45
CA TYR A 441 -17.10 -4.19 5.05
C TYR A 441 -16.72 -5.65 4.87
N ARG A 442 -16.88 -6.17 3.66
CA ARG A 442 -16.51 -7.53 3.30
C ARG A 442 -15.00 -7.64 3.16
N ASP A 443 -14.41 -8.57 3.89
CA ASP A 443 -12.97 -8.84 3.79
C ASP A 443 -12.56 -9.21 2.35
N TYR A 444 -11.33 -8.84 1.97
CA TYR A 444 -10.76 -9.09 0.65
C TYR A 444 -10.70 -10.59 0.32
N PHE A 445 -10.29 -11.39 1.31
CA PHE A 445 -10.22 -12.84 1.19
C PHE A 445 -11.57 -13.50 1.39
N ASN A 446 -12.62 -12.71 1.60
CA ASN A 446 -13.99 -13.14 1.76
C ASN A 446 -14.27 -13.94 3.04
N ILE A 447 -13.47 -13.74 4.10
CA ILE A 447 -13.63 -14.47 5.38
C ILE A 447 -14.86 -14.05 6.21
N GLY A 448 -15.55 -12.99 5.80
CA GLY A 448 -16.78 -12.51 6.43
C GLY A 448 -16.94 -10.99 6.40
N LEU A 449 -17.92 -10.50 7.15
CA LEU A 449 -18.11 -9.07 7.40
C LEU A 449 -17.21 -8.64 8.56
N ILE A 450 -16.29 -7.73 8.27
CA ILE A 450 -15.28 -7.28 9.22
C ILE A 450 -15.46 -5.82 9.58
N VAL A 451 -14.91 -5.44 10.73
CA VAL A 451 -14.62 -4.07 11.11
C VAL A 451 -13.14 -4.01 11.50
N THR A 452 -12.47 -2.93 11.15
CA THR A 452 -11.03 -2.78 11.31
C THR A 452 -10.73 -1.59 12.22
N VAL A 453 -9.91 -1.83 13.25
CA VAL A 453 -9.27 -0.74 13.98
C VAL A 453 -7.89 -0.47 13.39
N THR A 454 -7.55 0.80 13.23
CA THR A 454 -6.37 1.22 12.47
C THR A 454 -5.64 2.33 13.22
N MET A 455 -4.32 2.38 13.03
CA MET A 455 -3.51 3.48 13.55
C MET A 455 -2.32 3.75 12.64
N PRO A 456 -2.10 5.01 12.19
CA PRO A 456 -0.90 5.36 11.45
C PRO A 456 0.32 5.21 12.35
N ALA A 457 1.40 4.70 11.78
CA ALA A 457 2.69 4.54 12.44
C ALA A 457 3.68 5.59 11.92
N PHE A 458 4.47 6.11 12.84
CA PHE A 458 5.50 7.10 12.56
C PHE A 458 6.83 6.67 13.18
N ASN A 459 7.93 6.88 12.48
CA ASN A 459 9.27 6.63 13.02
C ASN A 459 9.66 7.69 14.07
N ALA A 460 10.88 7.57 14.62
CA ALA A 460 11.43 8.52 15.58
C ALA A 460 11.48 9.97 15.04
N ASN A 461 11.66 10.14 13.73
CA ASN A 461 11.70 11.43 13.03
C ASN A 461 10.30 11.96 12.67
N LYS A 462 9.23 11.28 13.10
CA LYS A 462 7.83 11.59 12.77
C LYS A 462 7.47 11.42 11.29
N SER A 463 8.29 10.73 10.52
CA SER A 463 7.96 10.34 9.14
C SER A 463 6.97 9.18 9.18
N PHE A 464 5.98 9.21 8.29
CA PHE A 464 4.98 8.16 8.14
C PHE A 464 5.62 6.90 7.55
N VAL A 465 5.37 5.74 8.17
CA VAL A 465 5.99 4.47 7.76
C VAL A 465 4.99 3.39 7.33
N GLY A 466 3.71 3.61 7.62
CA GLY A 466 2.65 2.66 7.33
C GLY A 466 1.48 2.75 8.30
N VAL A 467 0.54 1.82 8.18
CA VAL A 467 -0.65 1.72 9.02
C VAL A 467 -0.67 0.35 9.68
N ALA A 468 -0.85 0.31 11.00
CA ALA A 468 -1.21 -0.90 11.70
C ALA A 468 -2.72 -1.07 11.67
N ALA A 469 -3.18 -2.33 11.58
CA ALA A 469 -4.59 -2.67 11.53
C ALA A 469 -4.89 -4.00 12.23
N MET A 470 -6.11 -4.12 12.75
CA MET A 470 -6.64 -5.37 13.29
C MET A 470 -8.08 -5.55 12.83
N ASP A 471 -8.37 -6.70 12.22
CA ASP A 471 -9.71 -7.06 11.78
C ASP A 471 -10.44 -7.89 12.82
N ILE A 472 -11.70 -7.51 13.02
CA ILE A 472 -12.66 -8.23 13.85
C ILE A 472 -13.75 -8.74 12.91
N ILE A 473 -13.82 -10.06 12.77
CA ILE A 473 -14.94 -10.73 12.11
C ILE A 473 -16.15 -10.61 13.02
N LEU A 474 -17.17 -9.88 12.58
CA LEU A 474 -18.30 -9.50 13.46
C LEU A 474 -19.03 -10.72 14.01
N GLU A 475 -19.15 -11.78 13.22
CA GLU A 475 -19.80 -13.03 13.61
C GLU A 475 -19.06 -13.75 14.76
N GLN A 476 -17.76 -13.51 14.93
CA GLN A 476 -16.96 -14.09 16.04
C GLN A 476 -17.29 -13.44 17.39
N LEU A 477 -17.91 -12.26 17.40
CA LEU A 477 -18.33 -11.57 18.63
C LEU A 477 -19.58 -12.20 19.26
N GLY A 478 -20.29 -13.07 18.55
CA GLY A 478 -21.48 -13.75 19.04
C GLY A 478 -22.51 -12.77 19.61
N SER A 479 -22.93 -12.97 20.86
CA SER A 479 -23.94 -12.11 21.50
C SER A 479 -23.45 -10.68 21.80
N GLN A 480 -22.15 -10.39 21.70
CA GLN A 480 -21.60 -9.05 21.95
C GLN A 480 -21.60 -8.16 20.70
N GLN A 481 -21.91 -8.71 19.52
CA GLN A 481 -21.77 -8.03 18.24
C GLN A 481 -22.48 -6.66 18.18
N GLU A 482 -23.75 -6.59 18.60
CA GLU A 482 -24.52 -5.34 18.50
C GLU A 482 -24.07 -4.29 19.52
N ALA A 483 -23.68 -4.71 20.73
CA ALA A 483 -23.09 -3.80 21.72
C ALA A 483 -21.74 -3.26 21.23
N PHE A 484 -20.91 -4.11 20.62
CA PHE A 484 -19.63 -3.72 20.06
C PHE A 484 -19.78 -2.73 18.91
N LYS A 485 -20.69 -2.99 17.95
CA LYS A 485 -21.02 -2.05 16.87
C LYS A 485 -21.46 -0.69 17.42
N ALA A 486 -22.32 -0.68 18.44
CA ALA A 486 -22.78 0.57 19.06
C ALA A 486 -21.61 1.37 19.66
N ILE A 487 -20.64 0.71 20.30
CA ILE A 487 -19.43 1.37 20.82
C ILE A 487 -18.58 1.92 19.67
N VAL A 488 -18.35 1.15 18.60
CA VAL A 488 -17.60 1.61 17.43
C VAL A 488 -18.27 2.83 16.79
N THR A 489 -19.59 2.78 16.58
CA THR A 489 -20.35 3.92 16.03
C THR A 489 -20.31 5.13 16.97
N ALA A 490 -20.43 4.93 18.28
CA ALA A 490 -20.32 6.01 19.26
C ALA A 490 -18.92 6.65 19.22
N GLN A 491 -17.85 5.84 19.09
CA GLN A 491 -16.50 6.35 18.93
C GLN A 491 -16.37 7.16 17.64
N GLN A 492 -16.81 6.62 16.49
CA GLN A 492 -16.75 7.30 15.19
C GLN A 492 -17.48 8.65 15.22
N ASN A 493 -18.67 8.71 15.86
CA ASN A 493 -19.44 9.93 16.01
C ASN A 493 -18.85 10.89 17.05
N GLY A 494 -18.18 10.36 18.06
CA GLY A 494 -17.59 11.10 19.18
C GLY A 494 -16.17 11.64 18.91
N LEU A 495 -15.57 11.29 17.77
CA LEU A 495 -14.29 11.86 17.34
C LEU A 495 -14.46 13.35 17.02
N THR A 496 -14.32 14.20 18.03
CA THR A 496 -14.25 15.66 17.88
C THR A 496 -12.84 16.08 17.49
N ALA A 497 -12.72 17.08 16.62
CA ALA A 497 -11.42 17.65 16.26
C ALA A 497 -10.68 18.19 17.49
N GLY A 498 -9.45 17.72 17.72
CA GLY A 498 -8.52 18.31 18.66
C GLY A 498 -8.19 19.76 18.27
N SER A 499 -7.99 20.62 19.26
CA SER A 499 -8.01 22.09 19.13
C SER A 499 -6.85 22.73 18.35
N SER A 500 -6.00 21.96 17.65
CA SER A 500 -4.83 22.51 16.97
C SER A 500 -4.53 21.76 15.68
N MET A 501 -4.65 22.44 14.53
CA MET A 501 -3.89 22.07 13.34
C MET A 501 -2.41 22.22 13.67
N VAL A 502 -1.73 21.11 13.93
CA VAL A 502 -0.28 21.09 14.06
C VAL A 502 0.29 21.34 12.67
N SER A 503 1.22 22.28 12.56
CA SER A 503 2.09 22.40 11.38
C SER A 503 2.88 21.10 11.27
N VAL A 504 2.40 20.17 10.45
CA VAL A 504 3.11 18.92 10.20
C VAL A 504 4.38 19.29 9.42
N PRO A 505 5.58 18.98 9.93
CA PRO A 505 6.81 19.20 9.18
C PRO A 505 6.75 18.40 7.87
N ALA A 506 7.12 19.04 6.76
CA ALA A 506 7.02 18.46 5.43
C ALA A 506 8.06 17.35 5.14
N THR A 507 8.96 17.02 6.06
CA THR A 507 10.04 16.05 5.83
C THR A 507 9.51 14.62 5.86
N PHE A 508 8.99 14.18 4.72
CA PHE A 508 8.52 12.81 4.50
C PHE A 508 9.51 11.95 3.72
N ASP A 509 10.57 12.57 3.17
CA ASP A 509 11.63 11.88 2.47
C ASP A 509 12.82 11.65 3.41
N GLU A 510 12.97 10.41 3.90
CA GLU A 510 14.30 9.82 3.72
C GLU A 510 14.30 9.26 2.30
N PRO A 511 15.09 9.80 1.36
CA PRO A 511 15.39 9.03 0.17
C PRO A 511 15.91 7.69 0.68
N CYS A 512 15.35 6.59 0.19
CA CYS A 512 16.01 5.29 0.35
C CYS A 512 17.47 5.51 -0.05
N ALA A 513 18.35 5.59 0.95
CA ALA A 513 19.63 6.26 0.80
C ALA A 513 20.45 5.52 -0.25
N SER A 514 20.65 6.15 -1.41
CA SER A 514 21.42 5.66 -2.55
C SER A 514 20.91 4.33 -3.16
N PRO A 515 20.95 4.16 -4.49
CA PRO A 515 21.08 2.81 -5.01
C PRO A 515 22.36 2.25 -4.38
N TYR A 516 22.26 1.19 -3.58
CA TYR A 516 23.42 0.37 -3.27
C TYR A 516 23.98 -0.07 -4.63
N LYS A 517 25.10 0.53 -5.04
CA LYS A 517 25.75 0.29 -6.33
C LYS A 517 26.23 -1.17 -6.52
N ASP A 518 26.08 -2.02 -5.50
CA ASP A 518 26.59 -3.39 -5.48
C ASP A 518 25.48 -4.48 -5.51
N VAL A 519 24.19 -4.13 -5.71
CA VAL A 519 23.10 -5.13 -5.70
C VAL A 519 23.03 -5.98 -7.00
N GLN A 520 23.76 -5.61 -8.05
CA GLN A 520 23.77 -6.41 -9.28
C GLN A 520 24.56 -7.73 -9.19
N ASP A 521 25.47 -7.90 -8.21
CA ASP A 521 26.37 -9.05 -8.16
C ASP A 521 25.93 -10.19 -7.23
N ILE A 522 24.76 -10.11 -6.59
CA ILE A 522 24.24 -11.16 -5.69
C ILE A 522 22.81 -11.55 -6.08
N LEU A 523 22.51 -11.58 -7.37
CA LEU A 523 21.40 -12.35 -7.88
C LEU A 523 21.94 -13.73 -8.22
N CYS A 524 21.41 -14.76 -7.56
CA CYS A 524 21.63 -16.14 -7.97
C CYS A 524 21.22 -16.26 -9.45
N LEU A 525 22.20 -16.23 -10.35
CA LEU A 525 21.98 -16.47 -11.76
C LEU A 525 21.39 -17.87 -11.91
N GLY A 526 20.14 -17.91 -12.34
CA GLY A 526 19.37 -19.12 -12.55
C GLY A 526 20.10 -20.05 -13.50
N GLY A 527 20.45 -21.23 -12.97
CA GLY A 527 21.18 -22.26 -13.69
C GLY A 527 20.79 -23.66 -13.25
N SER A 528 19.50 -23.93 -12.99
CA SER A 528 19.03 -25.32 -12.94
C SER A 528 17.53 -25.44 -13.18
N SER A 529 17.20 -25.92 -14.38
CA SER A 529 15.92 -26.52 -14.70
C SER A 529 15.77 -27.84 -13.94
N LYS A 530 15.25 -27.78 -12.72
CA LYS A 530 14.46 -28.82 -12.03
C LYS A 530 14.24 -28.40 -10.58
N GLY A 531 13.00 -28.56 -10.13
CA GLY A 531 12.59 -28.31 -8.75
C GLY A 531 13.39 -29.10 -7.72
N ASP A 532 13.31 -28.62 -6.49
CA ASP A 532 13.89 -29.12 -5.25
C ASP A 532 15.37 -28.76 -5.00
N SER A 533 15.58 -27.72 -4.20
CA SER A 533 16.74 -27.63 -3.32
C SER A 533 16.36 -26.94 -2.01
N LYS A 534 16.06 -27.78 -1.02
CA LYS A 534 15.99 -27.50 0.42
C LYS A 534 17.18 -26.68 0.91
N CYS A 535 16.94 -25.72 1.81
CA CYS A 535 17.83 -25.37 2.94
C CYS A 535 17.25 -24.21 3.78
N CYS A 536 17.55 -24.03 5.07
CA CYS A 536 18.28 -24.84 6.02
C CYS A 536 18.03 -24.28 7.44
N ASN A 537 17.62 -25.14 8.38
CA ASN A 537 17.83 -24.93 9.81
C ASN A 537 19.35 -24.91 10.06
N THR A 538 19.91 -23.81 10.58
CA THR A 538 21.00 -23.70 11.57
C THR A 538 21.70 -22.34 11.45
N CYS A 539 21.30 -21.37 12.27
CA CYS A 539 22.16 -20.24 12.63
C CYS A 539 22.68 -20.50 14.04
N GLY A 540 23.89 -21.07 14.13
CA GLY A 540 24.66 -21.15 15.37
C GLY A 540 25.98 -20.40 15.19
N PRO A 541 26.46 -19.65 16.21
CA PRO A 541 27.75 -18.98 16.13
C PRO A 541 28.86 -19.98 16.44
N SER A 542 29.77 -20.21 15.50
CA SER A 542 31.03 -20.89 15.80
C SER A 542 32.16 -20.19 15.08
N GLY A 543 33.02 -19.54 15.88
CA GLY A 543 34.20 -18.83 15.42
C GLY A 543 35.38 -19.73 15.06
N GLY A 544 36.45 -19.09 14.59
CA GLY A 544 37.76 -19.69 14.39
C GLY A 544 38.46 -19.19 13.12
N PRO A 545 39.66 -18.56 13.21
CA PRO A 545 40.30 -17.86 12.10
C PRO A 545 41.24 -18.77 11.30
N SER A 546 41.35 -18.55 9.99
CA SER A 546 42.50 -19.05 9.22
C SER A 546 42.89 -18.15 8.03
N SER A 547 43.95 -17.39 8.26
CA SER A 547 45.13 -17.21 7.39
C SER A 547 44.96 -17.27 5.86
N GLY A 548 45.06 -16.08 5.25
CA GLY A 548 46.11 -15.71 4.28
C GLY A 548 46.37 -16.59 3.05
N LYS A 549 46.20 -15.99 1.86
CA LYS A 549 47.23 -15.96 0.82
C LYS A 549 47.01 -14.81 -0.16
N LYS A 550 48.09 -14.05 -0.37
CA LYS A 550 48.28 -13.01 -1.38
C LYS A 550 48.23 -13.63 -2.77
N ASN A 551 47.67 -12.93 -3.75
CA ASN A 551 48.24 -12.80 -5.09
C ASN A 551 47.78 -11.48 -5.74
N LYS A 552 48.75 -10.79 -6.34
CA LYS A 552 48.65 -9.51 -7.06
C LYS A 552 48.97 -9.78 -8.55
N PRO A 553 48.84 -8.81 -9.46
CA PRO A 553 47.85 -8.80 -10.54
C PRO A 553 48.46 -9.13 -11.92
N SER A 554 47.61 -9.49 -12.87
CA SER A 554 47.97 -9.48 -14.30
C SER A 554 46.89 -8.72 -15.08
N GLY A 555 47.31 -7.64 -15.73
CA GLY A 555 46.49 -6.84 -16.63
C GLY A 555 46.13 -7.59 -17.92
N GLY A 556 45.02 -7.16 -18.52
CA GLY A 556 44.55 -7.67 -19.80
C GLY A 556 43.42 -6.80 -20.34
N ALA A 557 43.77 -5.97 -21.31
CA ALA A 557 42.99 -5.41 -22.42
C ALA A 557 41.47 -5.18 -22.26
N PHE A 558 41.09 -3.90 -22.32
CA PHE A 558 39.78 -3.44 -22.79
C PHE A 558 39.58 -3.85 -24.26
N LEU A 559 38.51 -4.60 -24.53
CA LEU A 559 37.91 -4.73 -25.87
C LEU A 559 36.44 -4.34 -25.77
N SER A 560 36.07 -3.30 -26.51
CA SER A 560 34.70 -2.88 -26.73
C SER A 560 33.97 -3.92 -27.58
N ILE A 561 32.85 -4.45 -27.10
CA ILE A 561 31.91 -5.23 -27.91
C ILE A 561 30.72 -4.34 -28.19
N SER A 562 30.85 -3.54 -29.24
CA SER A 562 29.72 -3.16 -30.09
C SER A 562 29.47 -4.31 -31.05
N SER A 563 28.20 -4.55 -31.39
CA SER A 563 27.68 -5.61 -32.29
C SER A 563 27.65 -7.03 -31.70
N ILE A 564 26.45 -7.46 -31.33
CA ILE A 564 25.81 -8.78 -31.58
C ILE A 564 24.53 -8.75 -30.74
N TYR A 565 23.41 -8.33 -31.34
CA TYR A 565 22.03 -8.79 -31.08
C TYR A 565 21.11 -8.08 -32.08
N ALA A 566 21.35 -8.37 -33.37
CA ALA A 566 20.45 -8.07 -34.47
C ALA A 566 20.18 -9.38 -35.20
N ALA A 567 19.32 -10.21 -34.59
CA ALA A 567 18.64 -11.34 -35.23
C ALA A 567 17.83 -12.05 -34.15
N HIS A 568 16.55 -11.69 -33.97
CA HIS A 568 15.43 -12.57 -33.57
C HIS A 568 14.17 -11.70 -33.34
N LEU A 569 13.70 -11.06 -34.41
CA LEU A 569 12.41 -10.36 -34.45
C LEU A 569 11.87 -10.47 -35.88
N ASP A 570 11.41 -11.65 -36.24
CA ASP A 570 10.60 -11.87 -37.45
C ASP A 570 9.92 -13.25 -37.35
N LYS A 571 8.78 -13.29 -36.64
CA LYS A 571 7.69 -14.29 -36.73
C LYS A 571 6.79 -14.24 -35.48
N ALA A 572 5.96 -13.21 -35.35
CA ALA A 572 4.73 -13.24 -34.54
C ALA A 572 3.72 -12.11 -34.85
N LEU A 573 3.76 -11.52 -36.06
CA LEU A 573 2.79 -10.51 -36.51
C LEU A 573 2.08 -10.95 -37.81
N TYR A 574 1.69 -12.22 -37.85
CA TYR A 574 0.97 -12.78 -39.00
C TYR A 574 -0.02 -13.84 -38.54
N ASN A 575 -1.02 -13.43 -37.76
CA ASN A 575 -2.31 -14.12 -37.59
C ASN A 575 -3.20 -13.34 -36.60
N GLU A 576 -3.84 -12.27 -37.07
CA GLU A 576 -5.13 -11.78 -36.54
C GLU A 576 -5.58 -10.56 -37.36
N THR A 577 -6.13 -10.81 -38.55
CA THR A 577 -6.99 -9.85 -39.30
C THR A 577 -7.56 -10.55 -40.54
N ARG A 578 -8.36 -11.61 -40.34
CA ARG A 578 -9.34 -12.07 -41.34
C ARG A 578 -10.52 -12.74 -40.67
N GLY A 579 -11.62 -12.01 -40.57
CA GLY A 579 -12.93 -12.58 -40.26
C GLY A 579 -14.00 -11.50 -40.16
N LEU A 580 -14.97 -11.55 -41.09
CA LEU A 580 -16.27 -10.89 -41.03
C LEU A 580 -16.38 -9.45 -41.57
N TRP A 581 -16.19 -9.28 -42.89
CA TRP A 581 -17.08 -8.42 -43.69
C TRP A 581 -17.49 -9.18 -44.95
N SER A 582 -18.75 -9.60 -45.00
CA SER A 582 -19.38 -10.17 -46.19
C SER A 582 -20.77 -9.56 -46.38
N GLY A 583 -20.96 -8.91 -47.53
CA GLY A 583 -22.25 -8.66 -48.17
C GLY A 583 -22.90 -7.33 -47.81
N SER A 584 -23.39 -6.51 -48.74
CA SER A 584 -23.54 -6.72 -50.18
C SER A 584 -23.78 -5.37 -50.86
N LEU A 585 -23.11 -5.17 -51.99
CA LEU A 585 -23.32 -4.11 -52.96
C LEU A 585 -24.66 -4.32 -53.68
N ARG A 586 -25.36 -3.23 -54.05
CA ARG A 586 -26.04 -3.16 -55.36
C ARG A 586 -26.34 -1.70 -55.77
N VAL A 587 -25.74 -1.39 -56.93
CA VAL A 587 -25.92 -0.28 -57.90
C VAL A 587 -25.46 1.10 -57.46
#